data_AF-A0A087FN77-F1
#
_entry.id   AF-A0A087FN77-F1
#
_cell.length_a   1.000
_cell.length_b   1.000
_cell.length_c   1.000
_cell.angle_alpha   90.00
_cell.angle_beta   90.00
_cell.angle_gamma   90.00
#
_symmetry.space_group_name_H-M   'P 1'
#
loop_
_entity.id
_entity.type
_entity.pdbx_description
1 polymer ?
#
loop_
_entity_poly.entity_id
_entity_poly.type
_entity_poly.pdbx_seq_one_letter_code
_entity_poly.pdbx_strand_id
1 'polypeptide(L)'
;MQQNGYIPDTANAIAQYFNKASLPSQQETLGQIVMDILNEGRHLNRKALCTKLLSRLDSARAPEEESHYQTLIGLLFAGQE
;
A
#
# COMPACT_ATOMS: atom_id res chain seq x y z
N MET A 1 41.14 -26.47 11.51
CA MET A 1 39.93 -26.48 10.67
C MET A 1 39.11 -25.26 11.04
N GLN A 2 39.16 -24.21 10.20
CA GLN A 2 38.42 -22.96 10.43
C GLN A 2 37.05 -23.12 9.80
N GLN A 3 36.00 -23.22 10.62
CA GLN A 3 34.62 -23.21 10.15
C GLN A 3 34.25 -21.76 9.83
N ASN A 4 34.18 -21.47 8.54
CA ASN A 4 33.73 -20.21 7.99
C ASN A 4 32.24 -20.06 8.33
N GLY A 5 31.91 -19.20 9.30
CA GLY A 5 30.55 -18.89 9.71
C GLY A 5 29.75 -18.33 8.53
N TYR A 6 28.96 -19.19 7.90
CA TYR A 6 28.01 -18.82 6.86
C TYR A 6 26.87 -18.07 7.56
N ILE A 7 26.74 -16.76 7.31
CA ILE A 7 25.61 -15.94 7.76
C ILE A 7 24.83 -15.47 6.53
N PRO A 8 23.90 -16.27 5.97
CA PRO A 8 23.03 -15.84 4.88
C PRO A 8 21.63 -15.45 5.37
N ASP A 9 21.35 -15.67 6.65
CA ASP A 9 19.99 -15.67 7.17
C ASP A 9 19.55 -14.30 7.66
N THR A 10 20.46 -13.53 8.28
CA THR A 10 20.11 -12.24 8.89
C THR A 10 19.68 -11.19 7.85
N ALA A 11 20.36 -11.10 6.71
CA ALA A 11 19.99 -10.16 5.65
C ALA A 11 18.62 -10.50 5.04
N ASN A 12 18.34 -11.80 4.85
CA ASN A 12 17.04 -12.28 4.38
C ASN A 12 15.93 -12.05 5.41
N ALA A 13 16.21 -12.29 6.70
CA ALA A 13 15.27 -12.03 7.79
C ALA A 13 14.96 -10.54 7.95
N ILE A 14 15.97 -9.66 7.81
CA ILE A 14 15.79 -8.21 7.80
C ILE A 14 14.95 -7.77 6.59
N ALA A 15 15.25 -8.28 5.39
CA ALA A 15 14.46 -7.99 4.20
C ALA A 15 13.02 -8.48 4.34
N GLN A 16 12.79 -9.67 4.90
CA GLN A 16 11.45 -10.20 5.19
C GLN A 16 10.72 -9.39 6.26
N TYR A 17 11.43 -8.91 7.29
CA TYR A 17 10.88 -8.03 8.31
C TYR A 17 10.42 -6.71 7.68
N PHE A 18 11.27 -6.02 6.91
CA PHE A 18 10.88 -4.79 6.21
C PHE A 18 9.79 -5.01 5.15
N ASN A 19 9.79 -6.15 4.45
CA ASN A 19 8.70 -6.51 3.54
C ASN A 19 7.37 -6.77 4.27
N LYS A 20 7.41 -7.24 5.53
CA LYS A 20 6.22 -7.40 6.38
C LYS A 20 5.81 -6.12 7.10
N ALA A 21 6.74 -5.20 7.35
CA ALA A 21 6.61 -4.19 8.38
C ALA A 21 6.15 -2.80 7.93
N SER A 22 5.78 -2.54 6.68
CA SER A 22 5.25 -1.20 6.38
C SER A 22 4.34 -1.16 5.17
N LEU A 23 3.04 -1.38 5.42
CA LEU A 23 2.02 -0.71 4.63
C LEU A 23 2.30 0.80 4.64
N PRO A 24 2.27 1.47 3.49
CA PRO A 24 2.37 2.93 3.44
C PRO A 24 1.28 3.56 4.31
N SER A 25 1.57 4.71 4.93
CA SER A 25 0.54 5.44 5.68
C SER A 25 -0.65 5.79 4.77
N GLN A 26 -1.78 6.14 5.38
CA GLN A 26 -2.97 6.58 4.64
C GLN A 26 -2.67 7.75 3.70
N GLN A 27 -1.93 8.75 4.18
CA GLN A 27 -1.54 9.92 3.39
C GLN A 27 -0.59 9.56 2.26
N GLU A 28 0.42 8.72 2.50
CA GLU A 28 1.33 8.25 1.44
C GLU A 28 0.59 7.47 0.37
N THR A 29 -0.31 6.57 0.77
CA THR A 29 -1.12 5.77 -0.14
C THR A 29 -1.99 6.66 -1.02
N LEU A 30 -2.70 7.62 -0.41
CA LEU A 30 -3.51 8.59 -1.16
C LEU A 30 -2.64 9.45 -2.08
N GLY A 31 -1.47 9.90 -1.61
CA GLY A 31 -0.51 10.67 -2.41
C GLY A 31 -0.02 9.91 -3.64
N GLN A 32 0.30 8.62 -3.50
CA GLN A 32 0.65 7.75 -4.62
C GLN A 32 -0.51 7.62 -5.62
N ILE A 33 -1.74 7.41 -5.14
CA ILE A 33 -2.91 7.30 -6.02
C ILE A 33 -3.18 8.61 -6.77
N VAL A 34 -3.03 9.76 -6.09
CA VAL A 34 -3.13 11.07 -6.73
C VAL A 34 -2.10 11.20 -7.84
N MET A 35 -0.85 10.81 -7.57
CA MET A 35 0.23 10.84 -8.55
C MET A 35 -0.07 9.92 -9.75
N ASP A 36 -0.56 8.70 -9.51
CA ASP A 36 -0.97 7.77 -10.57
C ASP A 36 -2.05 8.38 -11.47
N ILE A 37 -3.09 8.99 -10.87
CA ILE A 37 -4.19 9.63 -11.60
C ILE A 37 -3.67 10.78 -12.49
N LEU A 38 -2.81 11.63 -11.93
CA LEU A 38 -2.25 12.78 -12.64
C LEU A 38 -1.30 12.34 -13.76
N ASN A 39 -0.47 11.33 -13.52
CA ASN A 39 0.43 10.75 -14.53
C ASN A 39 -0.34 10.08 -15.68
N GLU A 40 -1.53 9.54 -15.42
CA GLU A 40 -2.45 9.04 -16.44
C GLU A 40 -3.14 10.16 -17.25
N GLY A 41 -2.89 11.44 -16.92
CA GLY A 41 -3.56 12.59 -17.53
C GLY A 41 -5.05 12.68 -17.18
N ARG A 42 -5.48 12.02 -16.10
CA ARG A 42 -6.89 11.99 -15.69
C ARG A 42 -7.18 13.12 -14.70
N HIS A 43 -8.42 13.60 -14.70
CA HIS A 43 -8.85 14.57 -13.70
C HIS A 43 -8.88 13.96 -12.30
N LEU A 44 -8.20 14.64 -11.37
CA LEU A 44 -8.29 14.30 -9.95
C LEU A 44 -9.67 14.66 -9.43
N ASN A 45 -10.46 13.64 -9.11
CA ASN A 45 -11.76 13.78 -8.50
C ASN A 45 -12.06 12.55 -7.63
N ARG A 46 -13.10 12.65 -6.82
CA ARG A 46 -13.52 11.58 -5.90
C ARG A 46 -13.78 10.26 -6.62
N LYS A 47 -14.39 10.28 -7.82
CA LYS A 47 -14.65 9.09 -8.63
C LYS A 47 -13.33 8.41 -9.04
N ALA A 48 -12.36 9.17 -9.54
CA ALA A 48 -11.06 8.65 -9.94
C ALA A 48 -10.28 8.04 -8.76
N LEU A 49 -10.30 8.70 -7.59
CA LEU A 49 -9.73 8.20 -6.33
C LEU A 49 -10.39 6.88 -5.91
N CYS A 50 -11.73 6.85 -5.84
CA CYS A 50 -12.47 5.63 -5.48
C CYS A 50 -12.21 4.49 -6.45
N THR A 51 -12.18 4.74 -7.77
CA THR A 51 -11.88 3.70 -8.77
C THR A 51 -10.48 3.11 -8.56
N LYS A 52 -9.47 3.94 -8.28
CA LYS A 52 -8.11 3.46 -8.01
C LYS A 52 -8.02 2.65 -6.72
N LEU A 53 -8.64 3.13 -5.64
CA LEU A 53 -8.69 2.41 -4.37
C LEU A 53 -9.40 1.06 -4.49
N LEU A 54 -10.54 1.01 -5.19
CA LEU A 54 -11.27 -0.23 -5.44
C LEU A 54 -10.45 -1.21 -6.28
N SER A 55 -9.74 -0.73 -7.31
CA SER A 55 -8.84 -1.57 -8.12
C SER A 55 -7.68 -2.14 -7.30
N ARG A 56 -7.12 -1.37 -6.36
CA ARG A 56 -6.06 -1.87 -5.46
C ARG A 56 -6.62 -2.87 -4.44
N LEU A 57 -7.82 -2.63 -3.92
CA LEU A 57 -8.53 -3.56 -3.05
C LEU A 57 -8.82 -4.90 -3.74
N ASP A 58 -9.28 -4.88 -5.00
CA ASP A 58 -9.55 -6.09 -5.80
C ASP A 58 -8.29 -6.95 -6.04
N SER A 59 -7.11 -6.31 -6.05
CA SER A 59 -5.82 -6.98 -6.22
C SER A 59 -5.11 -7.33 -4.91
N ALA A 60 -5.61 -6.86 -3.77
CA ALA A 60 -5.00 -7.10 -2.46
C ALA A 60 -5.13 -8.58 -2.09
N ARG A 61 -4.11 -9.09 -1.39
CA ARG A 61 -4.10 -10.50 -0.94
C ARG A 61 -3.89 -10.64 0.55
N ALA A 62 -3.38 -9.60 1.19
CA ALA A 62 -3.20 -9.55 2.63
C ALA A 62 -4.41 -8.87 3.30
N PRO A 63 -4.94 -9.42 4.39
CA PRO A 63 -6.09 -8.83 5.09
C PRO A 63 -5.78 -7.42 5.62
N GLU A 64 -4.53 -7.13 5.95
CA GLU A 64 -4.10 -5.80 6.37
C GLU A 64 -4.18 -4.78 5.22
N GLU A 65 -3.84 -5.18 4.00
CA GLU A 65 -3.99 -4.34 2.79
C GLU A 65 -5.47 -4.08 2.50
N GLU A 66 -6.31 -5.11 2.57
CA GLU A 66 -7.75 -4.97 2.38
C GLU A 66 -8.36 -4.00 3.38
N SER A 67 -8.05 -4.19 4.67
CA SER A 67 -8.51 -3.30 5.74
C SER A 67 -8.03 -1.87 5.54
N HIS A 68 -6.78 -1.69 5.10
CA HIS A 68 -6.21 -0.36 4.82
C HIS A 68 -6.97 0.36 3.71
N TYR A 69 -7.20 -0.31 2.56
CA TYR A 69 -7.94 0.28 1.45
C TYR A 69 -9.41 0.53 1.79
N GLN A 70 -10.07 -0.38 2.53
CA GLN A 70 -11.44 -0.18 3.00
C GLN A 70 -11.55 1.04 3.92
N THR A 71 -10.58 1.26 4.82
CA THR A 71 -10.53 2.44 5.68
C THR A 71 -10.42 3.73 4.86
N LEU A 72 -9.51 3.76 3.88
CA LEU A 72 -9.35 4.91 2.97
C LEU A 72 -10.63 5.20 2.16
N ILE A 73 -11.30 4.15 1.69
CA ILE A 73 -12.59 4.27 1.02
C ILE A 73 -13.62 4.89 1.97
N GLY A 74 -13.73 4.37 3.21
CA GLY A 74 -14.63 4.89 4.23
C GLY A 74 -14.42 6.38 4.51
N LEU A 75 -13.17 6.83 4.64
CA LEU A 75 -12.83 8.25 4.83
C LEU A 75 -13.32 9.13 3.68
N LEU A 76 -13.22 8.67 2.44
CA LEU A 76 -13.75 9.43 1.30
C LEU A 76 -15.27 9.55 1.36
N PHE A 77 -15.99 8.57 1.91
CA PHE A 77 -17.46 8.55 2.02
C PHE A 77 -17.99 9.26 3.26
N ALA A 78 -17.19 9.40 4.33
CA ALA A 78 -17.59 10.09 5.55
C ALA A 78 -17.88 11.58 5.37
N GLY A 79 -17.30 12.24 4.36
CA GLY A 79 -17.53 13.66 4.08
C GLY A 79 -18.80 13.99 3.27
N GLN A 80 -19.81 13.12 3.26
CA GLN A 80 -21.04 13.26 2.44
C GLN A 80 -22.34 13.39 3.28
N GLU A 81 -22.23 13.78 4.55
CA GLU A 81 -23.39 14.14 5.39
C GLU A 81 -23.80 15.61 5.21
#